data_AF-U3TS77-F1
#
_entry.id   AF-U3TS77-F1
#
_cell.length_a   1.000
_cell.length_b   1.000
_cell.length_c   1.000
_cell.angle_alpha   90.00
_cell.angle_beta   90.00
_cell.angle_gamma   90.00
#
_symmetry.space_group_name_H-M   'P 1'
#
loop_
_entity.id
_entity.type
_entity.pdbx_description
1 polymer ?
#
loop_
_entity_poly.entity_id
_entity_poly.type
_entity_poly.pdbx_seq_one_letter_code
_entity_poly.pdbx_strand_id
1 'polypeptide(L)'
;MQMMRLANSSDITPLRVLAEVLEPAQYYTRQHLKFQAGHYDYFEPLNRLADVLPAESEPVRLLDKQVDALIANRGDHAAASALRHQLQRWQRNSDAVMPLALGNYQLKALQPQVRQVAALSRMGLDLVNALERNQAYGAGEVAQMHAQLDAAAQVQDETVLALVRPLEKLLRSSR
;
A
#
# COMPACT_ATOMS: atom_id res chain seq x y z
N MET A 1 -6.88 0.46 -21.07
CA MET A 1 -6.35 -0.65 -21.91
C MET A 1 -5.28 -1.47 -21.19
N GLN A 2 -4.20 -0.89 -20.66
CA GLN A 2 -3.11 -1.66 -20.02
C GLN A 2 -3.55 -2.41 -18.74
N MET A 3 -4.31 -1.79 -17.83
CA MET A 3 -4.87 -2.50 -16.67
C MET A 3 -5.76 -3.68 -17.06
N MET A 4 -6.51 -3.61 -18.18
CA MET A 4 -7.35 -4.72 -18.66
C MET A 4 -6.50 -5.89 -19.15
N ARG A 5 -5.36 -5.60 -19.80
CA ARG A 5 -4.38 -6.63 -20.20
C ARG A 5 -3.74 -7.29 -18.97
N LEU A 6 -3.35 -6.49 -17.97
CA LEU A 6 -2.81 -7.01 -16.71
C LEU A 6 -3.82 -7.89 -15.97
N ALA A 7 -5.08 -7.47 -15.90
CA ALA A 7 -6.16 -8.24 -15.27
C ALA A 7 -6.60 -9.47 -16.08
N ASN A 8 -6.21 -9.55 -17.37
CA ASN A 8 -6.80 -10.49 -18.33
C ASN A 8 -8.35 -10.46 -18.32
N SER A 9 -8.93 -9.29 -18.10
CA SER A 9 -10.37 -9.09 -17.88
C SER A 9 -10.74 -7.63 -18.14
N SER A 10 -12.01 -7.40 -18.49
CA SER A 10 -12.60 -6.06 -18.50
C SER A 10 -12.83 -5.52 -17.08
N ASP A 11 -13.04 -6.40 -16.10
CA ASP A 11 -13.10 -6.00 -14.70
C ASP A 11 -11.70 -5.79 -14.15
N ILE A 12 -11.30 -4.53 -14.08
CA ILE A 12 -10.01 -4.08 -13.53
C ILE A 12 -10.14 -3.57 -12.11
N THR A 13 -11.30 -3.71 -11.48
CA THR A 13 -11.57 -3.12 -10.16
C THR A 13 -10.53 -3.54 -9.12
N PRO A 14 -10.16 -4.83 -8.99
CA PRO A 14 -9.19 -5.23 -7.98
C PRO A 14 -7.79 -4.63 -8.18
N LEU A 15 -7.34 -4.50 -9.43
CA LEU A 15 -6.07 -3.85 -9.76
C LEU A 15 -6.11 -2.34 -9.52
N ARG A 16 -7.24 -1.70 -9.86
CA ARG A 16 -7.41 -0.26 -9.62
C ARG A 16 -7.37 0.04 -8.12
N VAL A 17 -8.00 -0.79 -7.29
CA VAL A 17 -7.95 -0.63 -5.83
C VAL A 17 -6.54 -0.90 -5.29
N LEU A 18 -5.83 -1.91 -5.80
CA LEU A 18 -4.44 -2.14 -5.42
C LEU A 18 -3.53 -0.96 -5.80
N ALA A 19 -3.75 -0.36 -6.97
CA ALA A 19 -3.01 0.81 -7.44
C ALA A 19 -3.19 2.04 -6.53
N GLU A 20 -4.25 2.09 -5.71
CA GLU A 20 -4.42 3.18 -4.74
C GLU A 20 -3.41 3.13 -3.59
N VAL A 21 -2.80 1.99 -3.28
CA VAL A 21 -1.82 1.87 -2.18
C VAL A 21 -0.38 1.75 -2.69
N LEU A 22 -0.20 1.83 -4.00
CA LEU A 22 1.08 1.75 -4.67
C LEU A 22 1.45 3.08 -5.30
N GLU A 23 2.74 3.37 -5.29
CA GLU A 23 3.35 4.45 -6.06
C GLU A 23 4.50 3.86 -6.89
N PRO A 24 4.85 4.43 -8.05
CA PRO A 24 6.08 4.06 -8.73
C PRO A 24 7.27 4.37 -7.80
N ALA A 25 8.30 3.52 -7.83
CA ALA A 25 9.54 3.82 -7.14
C ALA A 25 10.11 5.14 -7.65
N GLN A 26 10.44 6.03 -6.72
CA GLN A 26 10.75 7.42 -7.04
C GLN A 26 12.18 7.60 -7.56
N TYR A 27 12.45 8.76 -8.13
CA TYR A 27 13.75 9.15 -8.68
C TYR A 27 14.29 8.15 -9.73
N TYR A 28 15.61 7.97 -9.77
CA TYR A 28 16.30 7.07 -10.69
C TYR A 28 16.18 5.58 -10.32
N THR A 29 15.47 5.23 -9.24
CA THR A 29 15.43 3.85 -8.74
C THR A 29 14.86 2.89 -9.77
N ARG A 30 13.80 3.26 -10.50
CA ARG A 30 13.23 2.39 -11.55
C ARG A 30 14.21 2.15 -12.69
N GLN A 31 14.88 3.21 -13.16
CA GLN A 31 15.88 3.11 -14.22
C GLN A 31 17.08 2.29 -13.77
N HIS A 32 17.50 2.44 -12.52
CA HIS A 32 18.59 1.65 -11.94
C HIS A 32 18.24 0.16 -11.82
N LEU A 33 17.03 -0.17 -11.37
CA LEU A 33 16.56 -1.55 -11.31
C LEU A 33 16.50 -2.20 -12.70
N LYS A 34 16.01 -1.46 -13.71
CA LYS A 34 16.03 -1.91 -15.12
C LYS A 34 17.46 -2.14 -15.61
N PHE A 35 18.39 -1.23 -15.30
CA PHE A 35 19.80 -1.38 -15.66
C PHE A 35 20.44 -2.61 -15.00
N GLN A 36 20.21 -2.83 -13.70
CA GLN A 36 20.69 -4.02 -12.99
C GLN A 36 20.13 -5.32 -13.56
N ALA A 37 18.89 -5.30 -14.04
CA ALA A 37 18.26 -6.45 -14.68
C ALA A 37 18.67 -6.64 -16.16
N GLY A 38 19.55 -5.78 -16.72
CA GLY A 38 19.95 -5.83 -18.12
C GLY A 38 18.87 -5.35 -19.10
N HIS A 39 17.89 -4.60 -18.62
CA HIS A 39 16.68 -4.16 -19.31
C HIS A 39 16.63 -2.63 -19.49
N TYR A 40 17.79 -1.96 -19.45
CA TYR A 40 17.87 -0.52 -19.71
C TYR A 40 18.15 -0.26 -21.18
N ASP A 41 17.15 -0.56 -22.01
CA ASP A 41 17.19 -0.32 -23.46
C ASP A 41 15.85 0.25 -23.98
N TYR A 42 15.84 0.68 -25.23
CA TYR A 42 14.68 1.28 -25.89
C TYR A 42 13.53 0.28 -26.16
N PHE A 43 13.77 -1.02 -26.01
CA PHE A 43 12.81 -2.09 -26.27
C PHE A 43 12.17 -2.63 -25.01
N GLU A 44 12.59 -2.20 -23.81
CA GLU A 44 11.96 -2.59 -22.55
C GLU A 44 10.47 -2.22 -22.56
N PRO A 45 9.57 -3.21 -22.46
CA PRO A 45 8.15 -2.94 -22.59
C PRO A 45 7.63 -2.18 -21.36
N LEU A 46 6.98 -1.03 -21.62
CA LEU A 46 6.31 -0.22 -20.59
C LEU A 46 4.90 -0.75 -20.30
N ASN A 47 4.83 -2.02 -19.90
CA ASN A 47 3.60 -2.76 -19.73
C ASN A 47 3.35 -3.26 -18.29
N ARG A 48 4.13 -2.84 -17.30
CA ARG A 48 4.00 -3.23 -15.89
C ARG A 48 2.90 -2.43 -15.18
N LEU A 49 2.56 -2.83 -13.94
CA LEU A 49 1.64 -2.03 -13.12
C LEU A 49 2.24 -0.66 -12.80
N ALA A 50 3.55 -0.59 -12.50
CA ALA A 50 4.27 0.65 -12.23
C ALA A 50 4.16 1.70 -13.34
N ASP A 51 3.90 1.29 -14.59
CA ASP A 51 3.79 2.19 -15.74
C ASP A 51 2.41 2.86 -15.86
N VAL A 52 1.41 2.40 -15.09
CA VAL A 52 0.06 2.98 -15.07
C VAL A 52 -0.29 3.68 -13.77
N LEU A 53 0.63 3.69 -12.80
CA LEU A 53 0.42 4.35 -11.52
C LEU A 53 0.59 5.88 -11.66
N PRO A 54 -0.19 6.69 -10.94
CA PRO A 54 0.13 8.10 -10.77
C PRO A 54 1.43 8.26 -9.96
N ALA A 55 2.08 9.43 -10.06
CA ALA A 55 3.30 9.71 -9.31
C ALA A 55 3.09 9.69 -7.78
N GLU A 56 1.89 10.09 -7.33
CA GLU A 56 1.46 10.06 -5.94
C GLU A 56 0.06 9.45 -5.82
N SER A 57 -0.18 8.76 -4.70
CA SER A 57 -1.49 8.20 -4.38
C SER A 57 -2.38 9.22 -3.67
N GLU A 58 -3.39 9.71 -4.36
CA GLU A 58 -4.43 10.57 -3.77
C GLU A 58 -5.20 9.87 -2.62
N PRO A 59 -5.64 8.61 -2.74
CA PRO A 59 -6.31 7.93 -1.62
C PRO A 59 -5.45 7.79 -0.37
N VAL A 60 -4.15 7.54 -0.52
CA VAL A 60 -3.22 7.48 0.62
C VAL A 60 -2.98 8.87 1.20
N ARG A 61 -2.89 9.90 0.37
CA ARG A 61 -2.79 11.30 0.83
C ARG A 61 -4.03 11.72 1.62
N LEU A 62 -5.22 11.31 1.19
CA LEU A 62 -6.47 11.54 1.94
C LEU A 62 -6.48 10.75 3.26
N LEU A 63 -6.04 9.48 3.25
CA LEU A 63 -5.87 8.69 4.47
C LEU A 63 -4.93 9.39 5.46
N ASP A 64 -3.80 9.91 4.98
CA ASP A 64 -2.81 10.61 5.80
C ASP A 64 -3.38 11.86 6.50
N LYS A 65 -4.26 12.61 5.81
CA LYS A 65 -5.01 13.72 6.43
C LYS A 65 -5.97 13.25 7.52
N GLN A 66 -6.62 12.10 7.34
CA GLN A 66 -7.49 11.52 8.36
C GLN A 66 -6.68 11.02 9.56
N VAL A 67 -5.46 10.51 9.33
CA VAL A 67 -4.52 10.20 10.41
C VAL A 67 -4.18 11.47 11.19
N ASP A 68 -3.82 12.57 10.53
CA ASP A 68 -3.52 13.84 11.20
C ASP A 68 -4.70 14.35 12.03
N ALA A 69 -5.92 14.28 11.49
CA ALA A 69 -7.14 14.67 12.20
C ALA A 69 -7.37 13.83 13.47
N LEU A 70 -7.25 12.50 13.37
CA LEU A 70 -7.44 11.60 14.50
C LEU A 70 -6.34 11.76 15.57
N ILE A 71 -5.10 12.04 15.18
CA ILE A 71 -4.00 12.33 16.11
C ILE A 71 -4.27 13.63 16.86
N ALA A 72 -4.71 14.68 16.15
CA ALA A 72 -5.03 15.97 16.73
C ALA A 72 -6.25 15.90 17.68
N ASN A 73 -7.23 15.06 17.35
CA ASN A 73 -8.42 14.83 18.16
C ASN A 73 -8.80 13.34 18.14
N ARG A 74 -8.43 12.60 19.19
CA ARG A 74 -8.77 11.17 19.35
C ARG A 74 -10.28 10.90 19.40
N GLY A 75 -11.11 11.93 19.64
CA GLY A 75 -12.58 11.86 19.58
C GLY A 75 -13.17 12.14 18.19
N ASP A 76 -12.35 12.33 17.15
CA ASP A 76 -12.83 12.50 15.78
C ASP A 76 -13.29 11.17 15.18
N HIS A 77 -14.53 10.80 15.52
CA HIS A 77 -15.16 9.57 15.02
C HIS A 77 -15.35 9.56 13.50
N ALA A 78 -15.44 10.73 12.86
CA ALA A 78 -15.56 10.83 11.41
C ALA A 78 -14.22 10.42 10.76
N ALA A 79 -13.10 10.94 11.26
CA ALA A 79 -11.76 10.55 10.82
C ALA A 79 -11.49 9.06 11.07
N ALA A 80 -11.78 8.56 12.28
CA ALA A 80 -11.61 7.15 12.61
C ALA A 80 -12.46 6.23 11.71
N SER A 81 -13.72 6.60 11.44
CA SER A 81 -14.60 5.86 10.54
C SER A 81 -14.08 5.85 9.10
N ALA A 82 -13.63 6.99 8.59
CA ALA A 82 -13.04 7.11 7.26
C ALA A 82 -11.79 6.23 7.10
N LEU A 83 -10.89 6.26 8.10
CA LEU A 83 -9.71 5.38 8.15
C LEU A 83 -10.11 3.91 8.10
N ARG A 84 -11.05 3.49 8.96
CA ARG A 84 -11.52 2.10 9.00
C ARG A 84 -12.11 1.65 7.67
N HIS A 85 -12.98 2.46 7.09
CA HIS A 85 -13.62 2.13 5.82
C HIS A 85 -12.58 1.91 4.72
N GLN A 86 -11.60 2.81 4.61
CA GLN A 86 -10.56 2.71 3.59
C GLN A 86 -9.64 1.51 3.82
N LEU A 87 -9.15 1.30 5.04
CA LEU A 87 -8.29 0.16 5.40
C LEU A 87 -9.03 -1.18 5.20
N GLN A 88 -10.29 -1.29 5.59
CA GLN A 88 -11.10 -2.49 5.33
C GLN A 88 -11.30 -2.76 3.84
N ARG A 89 -11.48 -1.70 3.04
CA ARG A 89 -11.60 -1.84 1.59
C ARG A 89 -10.31 -2.40 0.98
N TRP A 90 -9.15 -1.87 1.35
CA TRP A 90 -7.87 -2.39 0.88
C TRP A 90 -7.60 -3.82 1.38
N GLN A 91 -7.92 -4.12 2.64
CA GLN A 91 -7.80 -5.47 3.20
C GLN A 91 -8.63 -6.50 2.40
N ARG A 92 -9.93 -6.22 2.17
CA ARG A 92 -10.80 -7.12 1.38
C ARG A 92 -10.34 -7.22 -0.07
N ASN A 93 -9.79 -6.15 -0.63
CA ASN A 93 -9.29 -6.15 -2.00
C ASN A 93 -8.07 -7.06 -2.18
N SER A 94 -7.25 -7.27 -1.14
CA SER A 94 -6.12 -8.18 -1.22
C SER A 94 -6.54 -9.60 -1.60
N ASP A 95 -7.67 -10.09 -1.10
CA ASP A 95 -8.21 -11.41 -1.48
C ASP A 95 -8.70 -11.43 -2.94
N ALA A 96 -9.33 -10.34 -3.39
CA ALA A 96 -9.85 -10.22 -4.76
C ALA A 96 -8.73 -10.08 -5.81
N VAL A 97 -7.62 -9.42 -5.48
CA VAL A 97 -6.51 -9.17 -6.42
C VAL A 97 -5.48 -10.30 -6.44
N MET A 98 -5.38 -11.11 -5.38
CA MET A 98 -4.42 -12.21 -5.30
C MET A 98 -4.55 -13.22 -6.46
N PRO A 99 -5.75 -13.67 -6.90
CA PRO A 99 -5.87 -14.52 -8.08
C PRO A 99 -5.33 -13.88 -9.36
N LEU A 100 -5.49 -12.57 -9.53
CA LEU A 100 -4.92 -11.86 -10.69
C LEU A 100 -3.39 -11.83 -10.62
N ALA A 101 -2.83 -11.61 -9.42
CA ALA A 101 -1.39 -11.65 -9.19
C ALA A 101 -0.78 -13.04 -9.41
N LEU A 102 -1.55 -14.12 -9.20
CA LEU A 102 -1.12 -15.50 -9.49
C LEU A 102 -1.29 -15.87 -10.96
N GLY A 103 -2.29 -15.30 -11.64
CA GLY A 103 -2.69 -15.66 -13.01
C GLY A 103 -1.92 -14.93 -14.12
N ASN A 104 -1.17 -13.87 -13.82
CA ASN A 104 -0.40 -13.11 -14.82
C ASN A 104 1.07 -12.99 -14.41
N TYR A 105 1.99 -13.37 -15.32
CA TYR A 105 3.44 -13.32 -15.06
C TYR A 105 3.90 -11.91 -14.66
N GLN A 106 3.33 -10.86 -15.24
CA GLN A 106 3.68 -9.46 -14.97
C GLN A 106 3.24 -9.01 -13.57
N LEU A 107 2.23 -9.66 -12.99
CA LEU A 107 1.73 -9.34 -11.65
C LEU A 107 2.30 -10.27 -10.58
N LYS A 108 2.98 -11.35 -10.98
CA LYS A 108 3.52 -12.37 -10.07
C LYS A 108 4.46 -11.79 -9.03
N ALA A 109 5.27 -10.80 -9.42
CA ALA A 109 6.22 -10.13 -8.53
C ALA A 109 5.54 -9.27 -7.45
N LEU A 110 4.26 -8.90 -7.61
CA LEU A 110 3.50 -8.09 -6.65
C LEU A 110 2.82 -8.91 -5.56
N GLN A 111 2.87 -10.26 -5.61
CA GLN A 111 2.26 -11.12 -4.59
C GLN A 111 2.67 -10.79 -3.15
N PRO A 112 3.95 -10.51 -2.84
CA PRO A 112 4.34 -10.15 -1.48
C PRO A 112 3.72 -8.80 -1.07
N GLN A 113 3.68 -7.81 -1.97
CA GLN A 113 3.01 -6.53 -1.71
C GLN A 113 1.51 -6.70 -1.45
N VAL A 114 0.81 -7.57 -2.19
CA VAL A 114 -0.63 -7.83 -1.92
C VAL A 114 -0.84 -8.37 -0.50
N ARG A 115 0.04 -9.26 -0.03
CA ARG A 115 0.00 -9.77 1.35
C ARG A 115 0.36 -8.68 2.37
N GLN A 116 1.35 -7.86 2.07
CA GLN A 116 1.73 -6.72 2.90
C GLN A 116 0.59 -5.71 3.03
N VAL A 117 -0.15 -5.41 1.95
CA VAL A 117 -1.35 -4.55 1.99
C VAL A 117 -2.39 -5.11 2.96
N ALA A 118 -2.65 -6.42 2.93
CA ALA A 118 -3.60 -7.05 3.85
C ALA A 118 -3.13 -6.91 5.31
N ALA A 119 -1.86 -7.21 5.57
CA ALA A 119 -1.26 -7.16 6.91
C ALA A 119 -1.22 -5.73 7.47
N LEU A 120 -0.75 -4.77 6.67
CA LEU A 120 -0.70 -3.35 7.03
C LEU A 120 -2.10 -2.76 7.20
N SER A 121 -3.06 -3.13 6.36
CA SER A 121 -4.45 -2.68 6.53
C SER A 121 -5.03 -3.18 7.86
N ARG A 122 -4.72 -4.43 8.23
CA ARG A 122 -5.12 -4.98 9.54
C ARG A 122 -4.43 -4.24 10.69
N MET A 123 -3.12 -4.04 10.64
CA MET A 123 -2.37 -3.29 11.64
C MET A 123 -2.94 -1.87 11.79
N GLY A 124 -3.23 -1.19 10.69
CA GLY A 124 -3.83 0.15 10.71
C GLY A 124 -5.20 0.17 11.40
N LEU A 125 -6.04 -0.84 11.17
CA LEU A 125 -7.32 -0.97 11.86
C LEU A 125 -7.12 -1.13 13.38
N ASP A 126 -6.16 -1.94 13.78
CA ASP A 126 -5.84 -2.18 15.19
C ASP A 126 -5.29 -0.88 15.84
N LEU A 127 -4.42 -0.15 15.15
CA LEU A 127 -3.91 1.17 15.60
C LEU A 127 -5.02 2.22 15.75
N VAL A 128 -5.94 2.33 14.80
CA VAL A 128 -7.09 3.26 14.89
C VAL A 128 -7.96 2.90 16.10
N ASN A 129 -8.24 1.62 16.32
CA ASN A 129 -9.02 1.16 17.47
C ASN A 129 -8.32 1.45 18.80
N ALA A 130 -7.00 1.27 18.86
CA ALA A 130 -6.20 1.54 20.04
C ALA A 130 -6.20 3.03 20.39
N LEU A 131 -6.03 3.91 19.40
CA LEU A 131 -6.07 5.36 19.58
C LEU A 131 -7.41 5.87 20.13
N GLU A 132 -8.55 5.42 19.57
CA GLU A 132 -9.86 5.81 20.09
C GLU A 132 -10.10 5.31 21.53
N ARG A 133 -9.51 4.16 21.89
CA ARG A 133 -9.63 3.58 23.24
C ARG A 133 -8.58 4.10 24.22
N ASN A 134 -7.68 4.99 23.80
CA ASN A 134 -6.48 5.38 24.55
C ASN A 134 -5.67 4.17 25.06
N GLN A 135 -5.62 3.11 24.26
CA GLN A 135 -4.86 1.91 24.55
C GLN A 135 -3.47 2.04 23.93
N ALA A 136 -2.43 1.80 24.73
CA ALA A 136 -1.05 1.73 24.27
C ALA A 136 -0.64 0.29 23.95
N TYR A 137 0.31 0.15 23.02
CA TYR A 137 0.98 -1.13 22.74
C TYR A 137 2.27 -1.24 23.54
N GLY A 138 2.65 -2.46 23.90
CA GLY A 138 3.93 -2.74 24.54
C GLY A 138 5.11 -2.50 23.59
N ALA A 139 6.30 -2.24 24.15
CA ALA A 139 7.51 -1.97 23.35
C ALA A 139 7.84 -3.09 22.35
N GLY A 140 7.61 -4.35 22.71
CA GLY A 140 7.81 -5.50 21.81
C GLY A 140 6.82 -5.52 20.64
N GLU A 141 5.56 -5.17 20.87
CA GLU A 141 4.52 -5.09 19.83
C GLU A 141 4.83 -3.93 18.87
N VAL A 142 5.20 -2.77 19.42
CA VAL A 142 5.61 -1.60 18.62
C VAL A 142 6.83 -1.93 17.76
N ALA A 143 7.83 -2.64 18.30
CA ALA A 143 9.00 -3.07 17.53
C ALA A 143 8.63 -4.04 16.39
N GLN A 144 7.71 -4.97 16.62
CA GLN A 144 7.21 -5.87 15.57
C GLN A 144 6.45 -5.11 14.48
N MET A 145 5.61 -4.14 14.85
CA MET A 145 4.89 -3.29 13.89
C MET A 145 5.85 -2.45 13.05
N HIS A 146 6.89 -1.86 13.66
CA HIS A 146 7.94 -1.15 12.93
C HIS A 146 8.66 -2.06 11.93
N ALA A 147 9.08 -3.26 12.34
CA ALA A 147 9.74 -4.20 11.44
C ALA A 147 8.87 -4.60 10.24
N GLN A 148 7.55 -4.73 10.44
CA GLN A 148 6.61 -4.99 9.36
C GLN A 148 6.50 -3.81 8.38
N LEU A 149 6.49 -2.57 8.90
CA LEU A 149 6.50 -1.35 8.08
C LEU A 149 7.81 -1.23 7.28
N ASP A 150 8.97 -1.48 7.90
CA ASP A 150 10.28 -1.43 7.25
C ASP A 150 10.40 -2.46 6.11
N ALA A 151 9.89 -3.67 6.32
CA ALA A 151 9.85 -4.71 5.30
C ALA A 151 8.92 -4.33 4.12
N ALA A 152 7.82 -3.63 4.40
CA ALA A 152 6.87 -3.16 3.39
C ALA A 152 7.34 -1.89 2.65
N ALA A 153 8.27 -1.12 3.24
CA ALA A 153 8.85 0.08 2.63
C ALA A 153 9.78 -0.23 1.44
N GLN A 154 10.23 -1.48 1.32
CA GLN A 154 11.14 -1.89 0.24
C GLN A 154 10.46 -1.82 -1.13
N VAL A 155 11.24 -1.43 -2.14
CA VAL A 155 10.80 -1.44 -3.53
C VAL A 155 10.57 -2.87 -4.00
N GLN A 156 9.43 -3.14 -4.63
CA GLN A 156 9.15 -4.42 -5.28
C GLN A 156 8.53 -4.17 -6.65
N ASP A 157 9.08 -4.80 -7.68
CA ASP A 157 8.62 -4.66 -9.07
C ASP A 157 8.40 -3.20 -9.49
N GLU A 158 9.41 -2.36 -9.25
CA GLU A 158 9.39 -0.92 -9.57
C GLU A 158 8.31 -0.09 -8.83
N THR A 159 7.68 -0.63 -7.80
CA THR A 159 6.68 0.06 -6.98
C THR A 159 7.07 0.10 -5.50
N VAL A 160 6.47 1.03 -4.76
CA VAL A 160 6.55 1.13 -3.29
C VAL A 160 5.15 1.13 -2.70
N LEU A 161 5.02 0.68 -1.45
CA LEU A 161 3.77 0.74 -0.70
C LEU A 161 3.62 2.10 -0.03
N ALA A 162 2.84 2.98 -0.64
CA ALA A 162 2.59 4.33 -0.13
C ALA A 162 1.91 4.32 1.26
N LEU A 163 1.13 3.26 1.55
CA LEU A 163 0.44 3.04 2.82
C LEU A 163 1.37 3.00 4.05
N VAL A 164 2.66 2.71 3.87
CA VAL A 164 3.63 2.65 4.98
C VAL A 164 3.70 3.99 5.73
N ARG A 165 3.75 5.11 4.99
CA ARG A 165 3.92 6.46 5.56
C ARG A 165 2.84 6.85 6.59
N PRO A 166 1.54 6.82 6.26
CA PRO A 166 0.49 7.17 7.23
C PRO A 166 0.40 6.18 8.40
N LEU A 167 0.70 4.90 8.20
CA LEU A 167 0.68 3.92 9.29
C LEU A 167 1.86 4.09 10.25
N GLU A 168 3.04 4.45 9.74
CA GLU A 168 4.17 4.79 10.59
C GLU A 168 3.87 6.03 11.45
N LYS A 169 3.22 7.04 10.86
CA LYS A 169 2.75 8.23 11.59
C LYS A 169 1.78 7.83 12.72
N LEU A 170 0.80 6.99 12.41
CA LEU A 170 -0.20 6.49 13.37
C LEU A 170 0.42 5.66 14.50
N LEU A 171 1.40 4.79 14.18
CA LEU A 171 2.13 3.99 15.16
C LEU A 171 2.92 4.88 16.13
N ARG A 172 3.60 5.91 15.63
CA ARG A 172 4.36 6.86 16.46
C ARG A 172 3.46 7.64 17.43
N SER A 173 2.22 7.92 17.05
CA SER A 173 1.24 8.62 17.92
C SER A 173 0.51 7.72 18.93
N SER A 174 0.66 6.40 18.82
CA SER A 174 0.00 5.40 19.68
C SER A 174 0.80 5.08 20.96
N ARG A 175 1.72 5.97 21.35
CA ARG A 175 2.51 5.89 22.58
C ARG A 175 1.79 6.53 23.77
#